data_AF-A0A946QGM2-F1
#
_entry.id   AF-A0A946QGM2-F1
#
_cell.length_a   1.000
_cell.length_b   1.000
_cell.length_c   1.000
_cell.angle_alpha   90.00
_cell.angle_beta   90.00
_cell.angle_gamma   90.00
#
_symmetry.space_group_name_H-M   'P 1'
#
loop_
_entity.id
_entity.type
_entity.pdbx_description
1 polymer ?
#
loop_
_entity_poly.entity_id
_entity_poly.type
_entity_poly.pdbx_seq_one_letter_code
_entity_poly.pdbx_strand_id
1 'polypeptide(L)' 'VVQSRKDPVVNPKGTLKLFEQIGSEIKEYYIFDYECHGILIGEGAKRIYKAIENFIRQWV' A
#
# COMPACT_ATOMS: atom_id res chain seq x y z
N VAL A 1 2.85 -3.66 -2.48
CA VAL A 1 1.43 -3.64 -2.02
C VAL A 1 1.24 -2.44 -1.11
N VAL A 2 0.18 -1.66 -1.33
CA VAL A 2 -0.15 -0.49 -0.50
C VAL A 2 -1.53 -0.70 0.10
N GLN A 3 -1.66 -0.51 1.41
CA GLN A 3 -2.89 -0.74 2.16
C GLN A 3 -3.09 0.35 3.21
N SER A 4 -4.35 0.67 3.48
CA SER A 4 -4.77 1.53 4.59
C SER A 4 -4.98 0.68 5.86
N ARG A 5 -4.51 1.16 7.01
CA ARG A 5 -4.59 0.44 8.30
C ARG A 5 -6.01 0.39 8.85
N LYS A 6 -6.81 1.44 8.66
CA LYS A 6 -8.20 1.54 9.14
C LYS A 6 -9.15 1.53 7.95
N ASP A 7 -8.84 0.70 6.95
CA ASP A 7 -9.70 0.51 5.79
C ASP A 7 -11.07 -0.01 6.24
N PRO A 8 -12.17 0.72 5.97
CA PRO A 8 -13.51 0.33 6.42
C PRO A 8 -14.14 -0.77 5.55
N VAL A 9 -13.52 -1.11 4.42
CA VAL A 9 -14.05 -2.08 3.43
C VAL A 9 -13.26 -3.39 3.46
N VAL A 10 -11.93 -3.31 3.55
CA VAL A 10 -11.03 -4.47 3.47
C VAL A 10 -10.25 -4.65 4.77
N ASN A 11 -10.19 -5.89 5.28
CA ASN A 11 -9.36 -6.20 6.44
C ASN A 11 -7.86 -6.24 6.06
N PRO A 12 -7.01 -5.36 6.62
CA PRO A 12 -5.59 -5.28 6.28
C PRO A 12 -4.80 -6.57 6.56
N LYS A 13 -5.29 -7.42 7.49
CA LYS A 13 -4.67 -8.73 7.76
C LYS A 13 -4.72 -9.64 6.54
N GLY A 14 -5.79 -9.56 5.75
CA GLY A 14 -5.92 -10.32 4.50
C GLY A 14 -4.89 -9.86 3.47
N THR A 15 -4.69 -8.54 3.36
CA THR A 15 -3.69 -7.97 2.46
C THR A 15 -2.26 -8.36 2.85
N LEU A 16 -1.95 -8.41 4.15
CA LEU A 16 -0.65 -8.90 4.63
C LEU A 16 -0.43 -10.37 4.26
N LYS A 17 -1.42 -11.24 4.52
CA LYS A 17 -1.34 -12.66 4.16
C LYS A 17 -1.12 -12.84 2.64
N LEU A 18 -1.81 -12.05 1.81
CA LEU A 18 -1.61 -12.06 0.37
C LEU A 18 -0.18 -11.65 0.02
N PHE A 19 0.33 -10.56 0.61
CA PHE A 19 1.70 -10.10 0.38
C PHE A 19 2.75 -11.16 0.69
N GLU A 20 2.60 -11.87 1.81
CA GLU A 20 3.49 -12.96 2.21
C GLU A 20 3.54 -14.08 1.16
N GLN A 21 2.41 -14.35 0.50
CA GLN A 21 2.27 -15.39 -0.52
C GLN A 21 2.71 -14.98 -1.94
N ILE A 22 3.02 -13.70 -2.19
CA ILE A 22 3.53 -13.24 -3.49
C ILE A 22 4.94 -13.82 -3.73
N GLY A 23 5.15 -14.51 -4.85
CA GLY A 23 6.44 -15.13 -5.23
C GLY A 23 7.47 -14.19 -5.87
N SER A 24 7.23 -12.88 -5.87
CA SER A 24 8.16 -11.88 -6.39
C SER A 24 9.39 -11.75 -5.50
N GLU A 25 10.58 -11.76 -6.11
CA GLU A 25 11.87 -11.56 -5.44
C GLU A 25 11.94 -10.17 -4.79
N ILE A 26 11.46 -9.17 -5.51
CA ILE A 26 11.35 -7.78 -5.04
C ILE A 26 9.89 -7.48 -4.78
N LYS A 27 9.55 -7.20 -3.53
CA LYS A 27 8.22 -6.76 -3.13
C LYS A 27 8.31 -5.92 -1.86
N GLU A 28 7.54 -4.84 -1.81
CA GLU A 28 7.44 -3.97 -0.63
C GLU A 28 5.99 -3.91 -0.14
N TYR A 29 5.82 -3.82 1.18
CA TYR A 29 4.51 -3.68 1.82
C TYR A 29 4.46 -2.36 2.58
N TYR A 30 3.51 -1.50 2.18
CA TYR A 30 3.28 -0.21 2.81
C TYR A 30 1.92 -0.20 3.50
N ILE A 31 1.92 0.09 4.79
CA ILE A 31 0.71 0.33 5.57
C ILE A 31 0.64 1.79 5.98
N PHE A 32 -0.43 2.47 5.57
CA PHE A 32 -0.66 3.87 5.88
C PHE A 32 -1.75 3.99 6.95
N ASP A 33 -1.54 4.85 7.95
CA ASP A 33 -2.52 5.09 9.01
C ASP A 33 -3.62 6.05 8.55
N TYR A 34 -4.40 5.60 7.56
CA TYR A 34 -5.58 6.29 7.05
C TYR A 34 -6.84 5.52 7.40
N GLU A 35 -7.97 6.24 7.41
CA GLU A 35 -9.32 5.69 7.59
C GLU A 35 -10.10 5.80 6.28
N CYS A 36 -9.51 5.24 5.22
CA CYS A 36 -10.14 5.19 3.90
C CYS A 36 -9.75 3.93 3.15
N HIS A 37 -10.64 3.47 2.26
CA HIS A 37 -10.35 2.42 1.29
C HIS A 37 -9.73 3.02 0.01
N GLY A 38 -10.27 4.14 -0.46
CA GLY A 38 -9.80 4.88 -1.63
C GLY A 38 -8.52 5.68 -1.36
N ILE A 39 -7.41 5.00 -1.11
CA ILE A 39 -6.14 5.62 -0.70
C ILE A 39 -5.56 6.59 -1.76
N LEU A 40 -5.95 6.47 -3.02
CA LEU A 40 -5.47 7.32 -4.12
C LEU A 40 -6.32 8.57 -4.36
N ILE A 41 -7.51 8.67 -3.77
CA ILE A 41 -8.46 9.76 -4.03
C ILE A 41 -8.69 10.68 -2.82
N GLY A 42 -8.11 10.34 -1.67
CA GLY A 42 -8.31 11.06 -0.42
C GLY A 42 -7.21 12.06 -0.05
N GLU A 43 -7.44 12.76 1.05
CA GLU A 43 -6.40 13.55 1.71
C GLU A 43 -5.19 12.66 2.05
N GLY A 44 -3.98 13.17 1.80
CA GLY A 44 -2.75 12.39 1.98
C GLY A 44 -2.32 11.55 0.78
N ALA A 45 -3.10 11.49 -0.32
CA ALA A 45 -2.75 10.74 -1.53
C ALA A 45 -1.36 11.10 -2.09
N LYS A 46 -0.92 12.36 -1.96
CA LYS A 46 0.45 12.80 -2.34
C LYS A 46 1.55 11.96 -1.69
N ARG A 47 1.39 11.59 -0.42
CA ARG A 47 2.37 10.76 0.30
C ARG A 47 2.40 9.34 -0.26
N ILE A 48 1.25 8.81 -0.65
CA ILE A 48 1.13 7.48 -1.28
C ILE A 48 1.75 7.50 -2.67
N TYR A 49 1.45 8.51 -3.48
CA TYR A 49 2.10 8.70 -4.78
C TYR A 49 3.62 8.77 -4.65
N LYS A 50 4.13 9.45 -3.60
CA LYS A 50 5.57 9.50 -3.37
C LYS A 50 6.18 8.14 -3.04
N ALA A 51 5.49 7.31 -2.25
CA ALA A 51 5.94 5.95 -1.97
C ALA A 51 5.96 5.08 -3.23
N ILE A 52 4.92 5.20 -4.08
CA ILE A 52 4.86 4.52 -5.37
C ILE A 52 5.99 4.99 -6.30
N GLU A 53 6.22 6.30 -6.40
CA GLU A 53 7.31 6.87 -7.19
C GLU A 53 8.67 6.35 -6.72
N ASN A 54 8.92 6.35 -5.41
CA ASN A 54 10.16 5.87 -4.84
C ASN A 54 10.39 4.39 -5.16
N PHE A 55 9.36 3.55 -5.04
CA PHE A 55 9.46 2.14 -5.42
C PHE A 55 9.82 1.99 -6.91
N ILE A 56 9.18 2.73 -7.81
CA ILE A 56 9.46 2.66 -9.25
C ILE A 56 10.89 3.13 -9.56
N ARG A 57 11.33 4.23 -8.94
CA ARG A 57 12.67 4.82 -9.17
C ARG A 57 13.83 3.96 -8.69
N GLN A 58 13.61 3.00 -7.79
CA GLN A 58 14.66 2.03 -7.43
C GLN A 58 15.13 1.19 -8.63
N TRP A 59 14.35 1.16 -9.72
CA TRP A 59 14.56 0.29 -10.88
C TRP A 59 14.80 1.05 -12.20
N VAL A 60 14.91 2.38 -12.14
CA VAL A 60 15.25 3.26 -13.28
C VAL A 60 16.64 3.81 -13.06
#